data_AF-A0A8T2XIV8-F1
#
_entry.id   AF-A0A8T2XIV8-F1
#
_cell.length_a   1.000
_cell.length_b   1.000
_cell.length_c   1.000
_cell.angle_alpha   90.00
_cell.angle_beta   90.00
_cell.angle_gamma   90.00
#
_symmetry.space_group_name_H-M   'P 1'
#
loop_
_entity.id
_entity.type
_entity.pdbx_description
1 polymer ?
#
loop_
_entity_poly.entity_id
_entity_poly.type
_entity_poly.pdbx_seq_one_letter_code
_entity_poly.pdbx_strand_id
1 'polypeptide(L)'
;MSPNNVTVQPDRFNQLVATTINDIAARAASAPSGAKKFAVQQVNYTGIQKLYTLVQCTPDLSTPDCSRCLEGAISKLGNCCNRKQGGRVIFPSCNFRYELYEFYNATAAAEAAPPPPPVALSPPPASVPETRRKGKVDNALFNCLVVI
;
A
#
# COMPACT_ATOMS: atom_id res chain seq x y z
N MET A 1 -5.43 -4.59 -13.53
CA MET A 1 -6.53 -3.66 -13.34
C MET A 1 -7.84 -4.33 -13.69
N SER A 2 -8.91 -3.92 -13.02
CA SER A 2 -10.28 -4.21 -13.42
C SER A 2 -10.53 -3.68 -14.83
N PRO A 3 -11.32 -4.37 -15.68
CA PRO A 3 -11.75 -3.81 -16.96
C PRO A 3 -12.60 -2.54 -16.75
N ASN A 4 -13.33 -2.46 -15.63
CA ASN A 4 -14.28 -1.41 -15.34
C ASN A 4 -13.64 -0.16 -14.72
N ASN A 5 -14.23 1.00 -15.02
CA ASN A 5 -13.85 2.28 -14.42
C ASN A 5 -14.83 2.66 -13.29
N VAL A 6 -14.36 3.44 -12.32
CA VAL A 6 -15.25 4.13 -11.38
C VAL A 6 -15.96 5.27 -12.09
N THR A 7 -17.25 5.43 -11.83
CA THR A 7 -18.10 6.45 -12.46
C THR A 7 -18.46 7.58 -11.49
N VAL A 8 -18.68 7.24 -10.22
CA VAL A 8 -18.82 8.21 -9.13
C VAL A 8 -17.45 8.81 -8.83
N GLN A 9 -17.37 10.12 -8.58
CA GLN A 9 -16.19 10.87 -8.07
C GLN A 9 -14.81 10.25 -8.38
N PRO A 10 -14.43 10.07 -9.66
CA PRO A 10 -13.26 9.29 -10.06
C PRO A 10 -11.93 9.87 -9.56
N ASP A 11 -11.81 11.19 -9.47
CA ASP A 11 -10.58 11.83 -8.99
C ASP A 11 -10.43 11.67 -7.47
N ARG A 12 -11.53 11.76 -6.71
CA ARG A 12 -11.55 11.43 -5.27
C ARG A 12 -11.20 9.95 -5.06
N PHE A 13 -11.69 9.06 -5.90
CA PHE A 13 -11.35 7.63 -5.83
C PHE A 13 -9.85 7.41 -6.00
N ASN A 14 -9.24 8.01 -7.02
CA ASN A 14 -7.81 7.92 -7.25
C ASN A 14 -7.00 8.44 -6.04
N GLN A 15 -7.41 9.58 -5.46
CA GLN A 15 -6.79 10.14 -4.26
C GLN A 15 -6.93 9.21 -3.06
N LEU A 16 -8.11 8.61 -2.87
CA LEU A 16 -8.37 7.65 -1.79
C LEU A 16 -7.47 6.42 -1.93
N VAL A 17 -7.39 5.82 -3.13
CA VAL A 17 -6.50 4.69 -3.42
C VAL A 17 -5.05 5.05 -3.10
N ALA A 18 -4.54 6.17 -3.63
CA ALA A 18 -3.16 6.59 -3.41
C ALA A 18 -2.88 6.83 -1.93
N THR A 19 -3.75 7.54 -1.22
CA THR A 19 -3.57 7.87 0.20
C THR A 19 -3.59 6.61 1.06
N THR A 20 -4.57 5.73 0.86
CA THR A 20 -4.70 4.49 1.64
C THR A 20 -3.50 3.57 1.41
N ILE A 21 -3.06 3.38 0.15
CA ILE A 21 -1.91 2.52 -0.15
C ILE A 21 -0.62 3.08 0.45
N ASN A 22 -0.39 4.40 0.39
CA ASN A 22 0.80 5.01 1.01
C ASN A 22 0.83 4.81 2.54
N ASP A 23 -0.31 4.98 3.21
CA ASP A 23 -0.44 4.77 4.66
C ASP A 23 -0.11 3.32 5.06
N ILE A 24 -0.73 2.33 4.40
CA ILE A 24 -0.44 0.92 4.72
C ILE A 24 0.95 0.48 4.26
N ALA A 25 1.54 1.14 3.25
CA ALA A 25 2.92 0.87 2.84
C ALA A 25 3.93 1.19 3.95
N ALA A 26 3.75 2.31 4.64
CA ALA A 26 4.57 2.67 5.80
C ALA A 26 4.45 1.61 6.91
N ARG A 27 3.24 1.12 7.17
CA ARG A 27 2.99 0.06 8.17
C ARG A 27 3.69 -1.24 7.79
N ALA A 28 3.52 -1.70 6.55
CA ALA A 28 4.15 -2.93 6.07
C ALA A 28 5.69 -2.85 6.08
N ALA A 29 6.27 -1.70 5.74
CA ALA A 29 7.72 -1.49 5.77
C ALA A 29 8.29 -1.42 7.19
N SER A 30 7.53 -0.87 8.13
CA SER A 30 7.94 -0.77 9.54
C SER A 30 8.03 -2.13 10.25
N ALA A 31 7.41 -3.18 9.71
CA ALA A 31 7.51 -4.52 10.28
C ALA A 31 8.96 -5.04 10.22
N PRO A 32 9.46 -5.74 11.26
CA PRO A 32 10.82 -6.26 11.29
C PRO A 32 11.13 -7.21 10.13
N SER A 33 12.40 -7.33 9.76
CA SER A 33 12.85 -8.36 8.81
C SER A 33 12.54 -9.75 9.35
N GLY A 34 12.08 -10.64 8.47
CA GLY A 34 11.55 -11.97 8.81
C GLY A 34 10.05 -12.00 9.14
N ALA A 35 9.40 -10.86 9.41
CA ALA A 35 7.95 -10.78 9.54
C ALA A 35 7.26 -10.85 8.16
N LYS A 36 5.94 -11.08 8.15
CA LYS A 36 5.15 -11.17 6.90
C LYS A 36 5.10 -9.88 6.07
N LYS A 37 5.52 -8.72 6.64
CA LYS A 37 5.62 -7.39 6.00
C LYS A 37 4.47 -7.05 5.06
N PHE A 38 3.25 -7.22 5.54
CA PHE A 38 2.04 -6.88 4.82
C PHE A 38 1.13 -6.03 5.68
N ALA A 39 0.26 -5.27 5.03
CA ALA A 39 -0.79 -4.52 5.68
C ALA A 39 -2.01 -4.46 4.76
N VAL A 40 -3.19 -4.40 5.37
CA VAL A 40 -4.46 -4.22 4.67
C VAL A 40 -5.22 -3.06 5.28
N GLN A 41 -6.07 -2.42 4.48
CA GLN A 41 -7.00 -1.41 4.99
C GLN A 41 -8.28 -1.43 4.14
N GLN A 42 -9.41 -1.36 4.84
CA GLN A 42 -10.71 -1.11 4.25
C GLN A 42 -11.11 0.34 4.56
N VAL A 43 -11.56 1.08 3.55
CA VAL A 43 -12.08 2.45 3.71
C VAL A 43 -13.39 2.60 2.96
N ASN A 44 -14.32 3.40 3.49
CA ASN A 44 -15.57 3.69 2.80
C ASN A 44 -15.29 4.61 1.61
N TYR A 45 -15.69 4.17 0.42
CA TYR A 45 -15.57 4.98 -0.78
C TYR A 45 -16.85 5.78 -1.03
N THR A 46 -17.99 5.09 -1.04
CA THR A 46 -19.35 5.67 -1.09
C THR A 46 -20.18 5.14 0.08
N GLY A 47 -21.47 5.47 0.15
CA GLY A 47 -22.38 4.91 1.17
C GLY A 47 -22.59 3.40 1.08
N ILE A 48 -22.28 2.78 -0.07
CA ILE A 48 -22.49 1.35 -0.33
C ILE A 48 -21.21 0.61 -0.74
N GLN A 49 -20.22 1.31 -1.29
CA GLN A 49 -18.97 0.71 -1.76
C GLN A 49 -17.83 0.99 -0.81
N LYS A 50 -17.01 -0.02 -0.59
CA LYS A 50 -15.77 0.06 0.18
C LYS A 50 -14.59 -0.23 -0.73
N LEU A 51 -13.50 0.46 -0.46
CA LEU A 51 -12.20 0.19 -1.05
C LEU A 51 -11.44 -0.76 -0.12
N TYR A 52 -11.00 -1.88 -0.67
CA TYR A 52 -10.17 -2.88 -0.03
C TYR A 52 -8.76 -2.73 -0.58
N THR A 53 -7.76 -2.66 0.29
CA THR A 53 -6.35 -2.46 -0.11
C THR A 53 -5.45 -3.44 0.62
N LEU A 54 -4.40 -3.88 -0.07
CA LEU A 54 -3.34 -4.72 0.46
C LEU A 54 -2.00 -4.24 -0.11
N VAL A 55 -0.98 -4.21 0.74
CA VAL A 55 0.42 -4.07 0.35
C VAL A 55 1.23 -5.19 0.99
N GLN A 56 2.31 -5.59 0.32
CA GLN A 56 3.22 -6.59 0.87
C GLN A 56 4.63 -6.41 0.30
N CYS A 57 5.63 -6.61 1.16
CA CYS A 57 7.02 -6.82 0.80
C CYS A 57 7.44 -8.27 1.06
N THR A 58 8.51 -8.72 0.43
CA THR A 58 9.13 -9.99 0.80
C THR A 58 9.77 -9.88 2.20
N PRO A 59 9.69 -10.93 3.05
CA PRO A 59 10.16 -10.87 4.44
C PRO A 59 11.64 -10.52 4.64
N ASP A 60 12.47 -10.79 3.63
CA ASP A 60 13.92 -10.56 3.63
C ASP A 60 14.31 -9.07 3.54
N LEU A 61 13.41 -8.20 3.06
CA LEU A 61 13.73 -6.79 2.91
C LEU A 61 13.94 -6.07 4.25
N SER A 62 14.89 -5.15 4.28
CA SER A 62 15.00 -4.14 5.33
C SER A 62 13.80 -3.17 5.25
N THR A 63 13.49 -2.44 6.33
CA THR A 63 12.50 -1.36 6.31
C THR A 63 12.73 -0.33 5.19
N PRO A 64 13.94 0.22 4.99
CA PRO A 64 14.17 1.19 3.91
C PRO A 64 14.04 0.57 2.52
N ASP A 65 14.43 -0.69 2.31
CA ASP A 65 14.31 -1.32 1.00
C ASP A 65 12.85 -1.68 0.67
N CYS A 66 12.07 -2.12 1.66
CA CYS A 66 10.63 -2.31 1.51
C CYS A 66 9.92 -1.00 1.16
N SER A 67 10.25 0.09 1.87
CA SER A 67 9.69 1.43 1.60
C SER A 67 9.98 1.86 0.16
N ARG A 68 11.24 1.75 -0.28
CA ARG A 68 11.66 2.10 -1.64
C ARG A 68 10.94 1.27 -2.70
N CYS A 69 10.79 -0.03 -2.46
CA CYS A 69 10.07 -0.91 -3.39
C CYS A 69 8.60 -0.48 -3.53
N LEU A 70 7.92 -0.28 -2.40
CA LEU A 70 6.51 0.11 -2.39
C LEU A 70 6.29 1.50 -3.00
N GLU A 71 7.15 2.49 -2.72
CA GLU A 71 7.13 3.80 -3.38
C GLU A 71 7.26 3.66 -4.90
N GLY A 72 8.20 2.83 -5.35
CA GLY A 72 8.38 2.51 -6.76
C GLY A 72 7.13 1.91 -7.39
N ALA A 73 6.47 0.97 -6.71
CA ALA A 73 5.21 0.39 -7.16
C ALA A 73 4.10 1.45 -7.21
N ILE A 74 3.91 2.21 -6.13
CA ILE A 74 2.90 3.26 -5.98
C ILE A 74 3.02 4.33 -7.07
N SER A 75 4.24 4.69 -7.48
CA SER A 75 4.49 5.62 -8.59
C SER A 75 3.83 5.19 -9.90
N LYS A 76 3.45 3.91 -10.05
CA LYS A 76 2.79 3.38 -11.24
C LYS A 76 1.27 3.48 -11.22
N LEU A 77 0.65 3.85 -10.09
CA LEU A 77 -0.81 3.97 -9.97
C LEU A 77 -1.43 4.79 -11.09
N GLY A 78 -0.84 5.97 -11.39
CA GLY A 78 -1.35 6.88 -12.40
C GLY A 78 -1.34 6.30 -13.81
N ASN A 79 -0.33 5.49 -14.17
CA ASN A 79 -0.24 4.91 -15.51
C ASN A 79 -0.98 3.56 -15.60
N CYS A 80 -0.96 2.78 -14.52
CA CYS A 80 -1.50 1.43 -14.51
C CYS A 80 -3.01 1.38 -14.32
N CYS A 81 -3.54 2.29 -13.52
CA CYS A 81 -4.77 1.99 -12.78
C CYS A 81 -5.66 3.23 -12.62
N ASN A 82 -5.38 4.30 -13.36
CA ASN A 82 -6.17 5.53 -13.31
C ASN A 82 -7.66 5.24 -13.52
N ARG A 83 -8.48 5.61 -12.53
CA ARG A 83 -9.93 5.42 -12.51
C ARG A 83 -10.40 3.97 -12.60
N LYS A 84 -9.52 2.97 -12.48
CA LYS A 84 -9.90 1.55 -12.52
C LYS A 84 -10.47 1.12 -11.18
N GLN A 85 -11.58 0.37 -11.19
CA GLN A 85 -12.23 -0.13 -9.95
C GLN A 85 -11.32 -1.05 -9.13
N GLY A 86 -10.33 -1.66 -9.78
CA GLY A 86 -9.35 -2.52 -9.15
C GLY A 86 -8.01 -2.44 -9.87
N GLY A 87 -6.92 -2.71 -9.15
CA GLY A 87 -5.57 -2.57 -9.68
C GLY A 87 -4.54 -3.33 -8.87
N ARG A 88 -3.56 -3.89 -9.57
CA ARG A 88 -2.44 -4.63 -8.98
C ARG A 88 -1.16 -4.28 -9.71
N VAL A 89 -0.13 -3.92 -8.95
CA VAL A 89 1.24 -3.73 -9.44
C VAL A 89 2.14 -4.66 -8.65
N ILE A 90 2.95 -5.44 -9.36
CA ILE A 90 3.85 -6.44 -8.76
C ILE A 90 5.27 -6.16 -9.22
N PHE A 91 6.16 -5.93 -8.26
CA PHE A 91 7.61 -5.99 -8.43
C PHE A 91 8.13 -7.28 -7.79
N PRO A 92 9.37 -7.70 -8.10
CA PRO A 92 9.94 -8.93 -7.53
C PRO A 92 9.86 -9.01 -6.00
N SER A 93 10.04 -7.89 -5.31
CA SER A 93 10.16 -7.85 -3.84
C SER A 93 8.98 -7.15 -3.13
N CYS A 94 8.00 -6.61 -3.86
CA CYS A 94 6.83 -5.99 -3.27
C CYS A 94 5.65 -5.89 -4.23
N ASN A 95 4.45 -5.74 -3.69
CA ASN A 95 3.25 -5.50 -4.48
C ASN A 95 2.20 -4.70 -3.70
N PHE A 96 1.26 -4.13 -4.43
CA PHE A 96 -0.02 -3.69 -3.88
C PHE A 96 -1.16 -4.20 -4.73
N ARG A 97 -2.33 -4.35 -4.10
CA ARG A 97 -3.60 -4.64 -4.74
C ARG A 97 -4.71 -3.80 -4.10
N TYR A 98 -5.61 -3.29 -4.91
CA TYR A 98 -6.83 -2.67 -4.43
C TYR A 98 -8.04 -3.13 -5.27
N GLU A 99 -9.20 -3.25 -4.63
CA GLU A 99 -10.46 -3.64 -5.25
C GLU A 99 -11.65 -2.95 -4.56
N LEU A 100 -12.81 -2.91 -5.23
CA LEU A 100 -14.08 -2.52 -4.63
C LEU A 100 -14.89 -3.71 -4.05
N TYR A 101 -14.27 -4.88 -3.97
CA TYR A 101 -14.80 -6.08 -3.33
C TYR A 101 -13.76 -6.68 -2.37
N GLU A 102 -14.22 -7.44 -1.38
CA GLU A 102 -13.33 -8.09 -0.42
C GLU A 102 -12.55 -9.23 -1.09
N PHE A 103 -11.22 -9.18 -1.02
CA PHE A 103 -10.32 -10.19 -1.63
C PHE A 103 -9.32 -10.80 -0.64
N TYR A 104 -9.39 -10.41 0.63
CA TYR A 104 -8.60 -10.95 1.72
C TYR A 104 -9.52 -11.28 2.89
N ASN A 105 -9.13 -12.25 3.72
CA ASN A 105 -9.88 -12.55 4.94
C ASN A 105 -9.58 -11.47 6.00
N ALA A 106 -10.53 -10.58 6.24
CA ALA A 106 -10.35 -9.46 7.17
C ALA A 106 -10.04 -9.92 8.61
N THR A 107 -10.63 -11.04 9.07
CA THR A 107 -10.41 -11.60 10.40
C THR A 107 -8.95 -12.05 10.56
N ALA A 108 -8.44 -12.83 9.61
CA ALA A 108 -7.06 -13.29 9.63
C ALA A 108 -6.05 -12.14 9.51
N ALA A 109 -6.42 -11.07 8.78
CA ALA A 109 -5.58 -9.89 8.66
C ALA A 109 -5.54 -9.05 9.96
N ALA A 110 -6.65 -8.98 10.69
CA ALA A 110 -6.71 -8.31 11.99
C ALA A 110 -5.88 -9.04 13.05
N GLU A 111 -5.91 -10.38 13.06
CA GLU A 111 -5.10 -11.19 13.98
C GLU A 111 -3.59 -11.09 13.70
N ALA A 112 -3.22 -10.85 12.44
CA ALA A 112 -1.83 -10.68 12.03
C ALA A 112 -1.31 -9.25 12.24
N ALA A 113 -2.19 -8.28 12.52
CA ALA A 113 -1.78 -6.93 12.86
C ALA A 113 -1.13 -6.93 14.24
N PRO A 114 0.00 -6.23 14.45
CA PRO A 114 0.50 -6.01 15.80
C PRO A 114 -0.61 -5.34 16.64
N PRO A 115 -0.71 -5.64 17.94
CA PRO A 115 -1.71 -5.01 18.80
C PRO A 115 -1.62 -3.49 18.65
N PRO A 116 -2.76 -2.76 18.63
CA PRO A 116 -2.74 -1.32 18.47
C PRO A 116 -1.80 -0.74 19.55
N PRO A 117 -0.86 0.16 19.18
CA PRO A 117 -0.01 0.77 20.16
C PRO A 117 -0.87 1.45 21.22
N PRO A 118 -0.54 1.34 22.53
CA PRO A 118 -1.14 2.20 23.54
C PRO A 118 -1.00 3.65 23.08
N VAL A 119 -2.07 4.44 23.19
CA VAL A 119 -2.05 5.87 22.85
C VAL A 119 -1.07 6.56 23.81
N ALA A 120 0.19 6.68 23.40
CA ALA A 120 1.21 7.38 24.15
C ALA A 120 1.02 8.88 23.91
N LEU A 121 0.61 9.61 24.95
CA LEU A 121 0.63 11.06 25.00
C LEU A 121 2.07 11.53 24.71
N SER A 122 2.22 12.33 23.66
CA SER A 122 3.50 12.74 23.11
C SER A 122 4.34 13.58 24.10
N PRO A 123 5.64 13.31 24.27
CA PRO A 123 6.62 14.29 24.73
C PRO A 123 7.19 15.12 23.55
N PRO A 124 7.82 16.29 23.83
CA PRO A 124 8.22 17.29 22.82
C PRO A 124 9.42 16.84 21.95
N PRO A 125 9.67 17.52 20.81
CA PRO A 125 10.59 17.03 19.80
C PRO A 125 12.06 17.28 20.18
N ALA A 126 12.89 16.23 20.07
CA ALA A 126 14.34 16.36 20.00
C ALA A 126 14.82 16.21 18.55
N SER A 127 15.66 17.14 18.13
CA SER A 127 16.29 17.28 16.81
C SER A 127 17.22 16.12 16.44
N VAL A 128 17.14 15.62 15.20
CA VAL A 128 18.10 14.66 14.61
C VAL A 128 18.61 15.18 13.26
N PRO A 129 19.90 15.02 12.90
CA PRO A 129 20.48 15.57 11.68
C PRO A 129 20.16 14.73 10.44
N GLU A 130 20.04 15.41 9.30
CA GLU A 130 19.75 14.85 7.98
C GLU A 130 21.03 14.28 7.33
N THR A 131 21.15 12.95 7.20
CA THR A 131 22.09 12.34 6.26
C THR A 131 21.35 11.76 5.06
N ARG A 132 21.45 12.48 3.96
CA ARG A 132 20.86 12.17 2.66
C ARG A 132 21.77 11.20 1.89
N ARG A 133 21.27 10.02 1.51
CA ARG A 133 21.85 9.21 0.41
C ARG A 133 20.78 8.83 -0.61
N LYS A 134 21.07 9.14 -1.87
CA LYS A 134 20.22 9.01 -3.04
C LYS A 134 20.27 7.57 -3.56
N GLY A 135 19.21 6.81 -3.34
CA GLY A 135 19.04 5.45 -3.88
C GLY A 135 18.48 5.51 -5.31
N LYS A 136 19.14 4.80 -6.23
CA LYS A 136 18.76 4.65 -7.64
C LYS A 136 17.52 3.75 -7.74
N VAL A 137 16.53 4.17 -8.53
CA VAL A 137 15.34 3.36 -8.83
C VAL A 137 15.71 2.41 -9.96
N ASP A 138 15.75 1.10 -9.69
CA ASP A 138 15.99 0.09 -10.70
C ASP A 138 14.72 -0.12 -11.54
N ASN A 139 14.87 -0.01 -12.85
CA ASN A 139 13.83 -0.30 -13.84
C ASN A 139 13.59 -1.82 -13.92
N ALA A 140 12.85 -2.38 -12.97
CA ALA A 140 12.24 -3.70 -13.12
C ALA A 140 11.00 -3.61 -14.02
N LEU A 141 10.74 -4.64 -14.83
CA LEU A 141 9.57 -4.76 -15.71
C LEU A 141 8.27 -4.48 -14.94
N PHE A 142 7.57 -3.41 -15.32
CA PHE A 142 6.32 -2.97 -14.71
C PHE A 142 5.14 -3.85 -15.17
N ASN A 143 4.83 -4.91 -14.43
CA ASN A 143 3.66 -5.74 -14.73
C ASN A 143 2.41 -5.20 -14.03
N CYS A 144 1.58 -4.49 -14.79
CA CYS A 144 0.24 -4.10 -14.38
C CYS A 144 -0.71 -5.24 -14.73
N LEU A 145 -1.13 -6.03 -13.73
CA LEU A 145 -1.90 -7.26 -13.99
C LEU A 145 -3.39 -7.00 -13.99
N VAL A 146 -4.09 -7.36 -15.07
CA VAL A 146 -5.57 -7.43 -15.12
C VAL A 146 -6.08 -8.28 -13.95
N VAL A 147 -7.01 -7.72 -13.18
CA VAL A 147 -7.68 -8.46 -12.11
C VAL A 147 -8.98 -8.96 -12.72
N ILE A 148 -9.09 -10.28 -12.85
CA ILE A 148 -10.22 -11.00 -13.45
C ILE A 148 -11.33 -11.13 -12.42
#